data_AF-A0A9P4HQR4-F1
#
_entry.id   AF-A0A9P4HQR4-F1
#
_cell.length_a   1.000
_cell.length_b   1.000
_cell.length_c   1.000
_cell.angle_alpha   90.00
_cell.angle_beta   90.00
_cell.angle_gamma   90.00
#
_symmetry.space_group_name_H-M   'P 1'
#
loop_
_entity.id
_entity.type
_entity.pdbx_description
1 polymer ?
#
loop_
_entity_poly.entity_id
_entity_poly.type
_entity_poly.pdbx_seq_one_letter_code
_entity_poly.pdbx_strand_id
1 'polypeptide(L)'
;MSFTTTTYQREFPGLSRLGLYASKIDGDGNCLFRSLSDQKFGYPTEHEVMRGNTIDYMRDHPEEFKGFIPVNPGGGTRRNPKRKNTQPTTVFTPTQEEIDRVWEQHLAYMAEGGTWGDNIELVAFARAYNVNIRIYVHDFAYNIFAGPEDPDREVLHIAWHKWEHYSSIRNIDGPHTGLPEVRVRAADPETEEKQEEMLANAPYALPWQIDVVSKSLPYLVDKTTIKKTLEEAKGNIDAAVSKLMD
;
A
#
# COMPACT_ATOMS: atom_id res chain seq x y z
N MET A 1 -32.01 -0.26 -0.03
CA MET A 1 -30.74 -0.37 -0.78
C MET A 1 -30.28 1.05 -1.07
N SER A 2 -29.28 1.53 -0.34
CA SER A 2 -28.91 2.95 -0.29
C SER A 2 -27.85 3.30 -1.35
N PHE A 3 -27.87 4.54 -1.85
CA PHE A 3 -27.05 5.10 -2.94
C PHE A 3 -25.52 4.87 -2.84
N THR A 4 -24.98 4.51 -1.66
CA THR A 4 -23.53 4.34 -1.44
C THR A 4 -22.97 3.04 -2.00
N THR A 5 -23.76 1.95 -2.04
CA THR A 5 -23.29 0.64 -2.54
C THR A 5 -23.03 0.69 -4.05
N THR A 6 -23.80 1.48 -4.79
CA THR A 6 -23.78 1.51 -6.26
C THR A 6 -22.55 2.24 -6.82
N THR A 7 -22.01 3.23 -6.13
CA THR A 7 -20.83 3.99 -6.62
C THR A 7 -19.56 3.17 -6.47
N TYR A 8 -19.34 2.53 -5.31
CA TYR A 8 -18.16 1.67 -5.11
C TYR A 8 -18.21 0.38 -5.91
N GLN A 9 -19.40 -0.21 -6.11
CA GLN A 9 -19.54 -1.38 -6.98
C GLN A 9 -19.13 -1.12 -8.44
N ARG A 10 -19.26 0.12 -8.92
CA ARG A 10 -18.81 0.49 -10.28
C ARG A 10 -17.29 0.63 -10.37
N GLU A 11 -16.62 1.01 -9.29
CA GLU A 11 -15.16 1.17 -9.27
C GLU A 11 -14.42 -0.17 -9.18
N PHE A 12 -15.01 -1.15 -8.49
CA PHE A 12 -14.45 -2.50 -8.34
C PHE A 12 -15.42 -3.57 -8.84
N PRO A 13 -15.61 -3.71 -10.16
CA PRO A 13 -16.58 -4.66 -10.70
C PRO A 13 -16.18 -6.12 -10.43
N GLY A 14 -14.91 -6.39 -10.08
CA GLY A 14 -14.44 -7.70 -9.62
C GLY A 14 -14.96 -8.10 -8.24
N LEU A 15 -15.12 -7.15 -7.31
CA LEU A 15 -15.50 -7.48 -5.92
C LEU A 15 -16.85 -8.18 -5.82
N SER A 16 -17.84 -7.73 -6.59
CA SER A 16 -19.18 -8.31 -6.55
C SER A 16 -19.22 -9.76 -7.05
N ARG A 17 -18.34 -10.13 -7.99
CA ARG A 17 -18.17 -11.54 -8.42
C ARG A 17 -17.59 -12.41 -7.31
N LEU A 18 -16.71 -11.83 -6.49
CA LEU A 18 -16.12 -12.48 -5.31
C LEU A 18 -17.08 -12.53 -4.11
N GLY A 19 -18.30 -11.99 -4.24
CA GLY A 19 -19.25 -11.86 -3.13
C GLY A 19 -18.88 -10.76 -2.14
N LEU A 20 -18.09 -9.76 -2.55
CA LEU A 20 -17.50 -8.72 -1.71
C LEU A 20 -17.96 -7.32 -2.12
N TYR A 21 -17.82 -6.36 -1.21
CA TYR A 21 -17.97 -4.94 -1.50
C TYR A 21 -16.98 -4.09 -0.67
N ALA A 22 -16.62 -2.92 -1.19
CA ALA A 22 -15.87 -1.92 -0.44
C ALA A 22 -16.83 -1.14 0.48
N SER A 23 -16.61 -1.26 1.79
CA SER A 23 -17.38 -0.55 2.81
C SER A 23 -17.08 0.94 2.83
N LYS A 24 -17.98 1.74 3.39
CA LYS A 24 -17.75 3.18 3.53
C LYS A 24 -16.80 3.44 4.70
N ILE A 25 -15.69 4.12 4.43
CA ILE A 25 -14.76 4.67 5.42
C ILE A 25 -14.71 6.19 5.26
N ASP A 26 -14.51 6.91 6.36
CA ASP A 26 -14.44 8.37 6.33
C ASP A 26 -13.13 8.86 5.68
N GLY A 27 -13.24 9.85 4.79
CA GLY A 27 -12.12 10.47 4.08
C GLY A 27 -11.43 11.58 4.88
N ASP A 28 -11.12 11.34 6.15
CA ASP A 28 -10.51 12.29 7.09
C ASP A 28 -8.96 12.21 7.12
N GLY A 29 -8.37 11.47 6.17
CA GLY A 29 -6.95 11.16 6.13
C GLY A 29 -6.51 10.00 7.04
N ASN A 30 -7.41 9.44 7.85
CA ASN A 30 -7.16 8.21 8.63
C ASN A 30 -7.66 6.94 7.93
N CYS A 31 -8.13 7.05 6.69
CA CYS A 31 -8.83 5.98 5.98
C CYS A 31 -8.06 4.65 5.93
N LEU A 32 -6.72 4.68 5.81
CA LEU A 32 -5.87 3.49 5.87
C LEU A 32 -6.05 2.74 7.21
N PHE A 33 -5.74 3.40 8.33
CA PHE A 33 -5.82 2.79 9.65
C PHE A 33 -7.26 2.49 10.09
N ARG A 34 -8.25 3.28 9.64
CA ARG A 34 -9.67 2.98 9.87
C ARG A 34 -10.10 1.70 9.14
N SER A 35 -9.64 1.50 7.90
CA SER A 35 -9.92 0.29 7.13
C SER A 35 -9.29 -0.94 7.78
N LEU A 36 -8.04 -0.81 8.24
CA LEU A 36 -7.33 -1.89 8.94
C LEU A 36 -7.94 -2.20 10.32
N SER A 37 -8.39 -1.17 11.04
CA SER A 37 -9.14 -1.33 12.29
C SER A 37 -10.44 -2.08 12.07
N ASP A 38 -11.21 -1.72 11.03
CA ASP A 38 -12.44 -2.44 10.69
C ASP A 38 -12.15 -3.90 10.33
N GLN A 39 -11.07 -4.18 9.58
CA GLN A 39 -10.67 -5.55 9.25
C GLN A 39 -10.31 -6.37 10.50
N LYS A 40 -9.51 -5.81 11.41
CA LYS A 40 -8.99 -6.55 12.55
C LYS A 40 -9.97 -6.66 13.72
N PHE A 41 -10.78 -5.63 13.95
CA PHE A 41 -11.65 -5.53 15.13
C PHE A 41 -13.14 -5.45 14.80
N GLY A 42 -13.50 -5.25 13.53
CA GLY A 42 -14.88 -5.12 13.10
C GLY A 42 -15.49 -3.72 13.27
N TYR A 43 -14.68 -2.75 13.65
CA TYR A 43 -15.06 -1.34 13.78
C TYR A 43 -13.82 -0.42 13.58
N PRO A 44 -14.01 0.82 13.12
CA PRO A 44 -12.90 1.66 12.66
C PRO A 44 -12.19 2.47 13.76
N THR A 45 -12.57 2.35 15.04
CA THR A 45 -12.16 3.28 16.12
C THR A 45 -10.78 3.02 16.73
N GLU A 46 -10.15 1.88 16.49
CA GLU A 46 -8.79 1.59 17.00
C GLU A 46 -7.69 2.19 16.11
N HIS A 47 -8.06 2.98 15.10
CA HIS A 47 -7.15 3.49 14.09
C HIS A 47 -5.98 4.33 14.65
N GLU A 48 -6.19 5.08 15.75
CA GLU A 48 -5.14 5.90 16.36
C GLU A 48 -4.07 5.04 17.04
N VAL A 49 -4.52 4.05 17.82
CA VAL A 49 -3.63 3.07 18.47
C VAL A 49 -2.88 2.28 17.40
N MET A 50 -3.59 1.87 16.35
CA MET A 50 -2.97 1.17 15.23
C MET A 50 -1.90 1.98 14.52
N ARG A 51 -2.17 3.26 14.24
CA ARG A 51 -1.20 4.21 13.68
C ARG A 51 0.04 4.30 14.58
N GLY A 52 -0.17 4.50 15.88
CA GLY A 52 0.93 4.56 16.87
C GLY A 52 1.82 3.32 16.81
N ASN A 53 1.23 2.14 16.93
CA ASN A 53 1.97 0.87 16.89
C ASN A 53 2.73 0.66 15.58
N THR A 54 2.15 1.05 14.43
CA THR A 54 2.83 0.95 13.12
C THR A 54 4.06 1.86 13.07
N ILE A 55 3.95 3.09 13.59
CA ILE A 55 5.05 4.05 13.60
C ILE A 55 6.13 3.65 14.60
N ASP A 56 5.74 3.10 15.74
CA ASP A 56 6.68 2.55 16.72
C ASP A 56 7.45 1.38 16.12
N TYR A 57 6.76 0.46 15.40
CA TYR A 57 7.43 -0.61 14.66
C TYR A 57 8.44 -0.06 13.64
N MET A 58 8.04 0.95 12.85
CA MET A 58 8.94 1.62 11.91
C MET A 58 10.16 2.19 12.61
N ARG A 59 9.97 2.88 13.75
CA ARG A 59 11.05 3.48 14.53
C ARG A 59 12.04 2.44 15.08
N ASP A 60 11.53 1.26 15.45
CA ASP A 60 12.33 0.16 15.99
C ASP A 60 13.09 -0.63 14.92
N HIS A 61 12.67 -0.52 13.64
CA HIS A 61 13.28 -1.22 12.49
C HIS A 61 13.67 -0.25 11.36
N PRO A 62 14.42 0.84 11.64
CA PRO A 62 14.64 1.92 10.68
C PRO A 62 15.39 1.47 9.42
N GLU A 63 16.26 0.47 9.51
CA GLU A 63 17.00 -0.11 8.38
C GLU A 63 16.07 -0.72 7.32
N GLU A 64 14.87 -1.17 7.72
CA GLU A 64 13.88 -1.74 6.81
C GLU A 64 13.09 -0.68 6.03
N PHE A 65 13.16 0.60 6.43
CA PHE A 65 12.24 1.64 5.94
C PHE A 65 12.91 2.95 5.52
N LYS A 66 14.06 3.32 6.13
CA LYS A 66 14.74 4.60 5.87
C LYS A 66 15.12 4.79 4.41
N GLY A 67 15.61 3.72 3.77
CA GLY A 67 16.00 3.74 2.36
C GLY A 67 14.84 4.13 1.43
N PHE A 68 13.61 4.03 1.93
CA PHE A 68 12.44 4.30 1.14
C PHE A 68 11.91 5.72 1.21
N ILE A 69 12.40 6.51 2.16
CA ILE A 69 11.88 7.85 2.35
C ILE A 69 12.62 8.84 1.45
N PRO A 70 11.89 9.64 0.64
CA PRO A 70 12.49 10.66 -0.20
C PRO A 70 13.39 11.71 0.48
N VAL A 71 14.71 11.64 0.25
CA VAL A 71 15.66 12.74 0.50
C VAL A 71 15.84 13.68 -0.71
N ASN A 72 15.13 14.80 -0.71
CA ASN A 72 15.28 15.85 -1.74
C ASN A 72 16.58 16.67 -1.56
N PRO A 73 17.37 16.92 -2.62
CA PRO A 73 18.44 17.91 -2.59
C PRO A 73 17.90 19.29 -2.13
N GLY A 74 18.47 19.83 -1.06
CA GLY A 74 18.04 21.11 -0.48
C GLY A 74 16.86 21.04 0.50
N GLY A 75 16.44 19.84 0.92
CA GLY A 75 15.63 19.64 2.13
C GLY A 75 14.17 20.06 2.08
N GLY A 76 13.62 20.40 0.91
CA GLY A 76 12.22 20.79 0.76
C GLY A 76 11.29 19.60 0.47
N THR A 77 10.21 19.46 1.24
CA THR A 77 9.04 18.62 0.90
C THR A 77 8.23 19.32 -0.19
N ARG A 78 8.47 18.99 -1.47
CA ARG A 78 7.69 19.59 -2.57
C ARG A 78 6.29 18.98 -2.63
N ARG A 79 5.27 19.78 -2.31
CA ARG A 79 3.84 19.39 -2.38
C ARG A 79 3.27 19.17 -3.80
N ASN A 80 3.99 19.48 -4.87
CA ASN A 80 3.56 19.22 -6.26
C ASN A 80 4.69 19.59 -7.25
N PRO A 81 5.19 18.69 -8.13
CA PRO A 81 6.22 19.05 -9.09
C PRO A 81 5.60 19.74 -10.31
N LYS A 82 5.48 21.08 -10.29
CA LYS A 82 5.32 21.85 -11.53
C LYS A 82 6.59 21.67 -12.37
N ARG A 83 6.45 20.99 -13.51
CA ARG A 83 7.52 20.76 -14.51
C ARG A 83 8.39 22.00 -14.70
N LYS A 84 9.67 21.90 -14.34
CA LYS A 84 10.73 22.71 -14.94
C LYS A 84 11.73 21.77 -15.60
N ASN A 85 11.91 22.02 -16.89
CA ASN A 85 12.88 21.37 -17.75
C ASN A 85 14.28 21.66 -17.18
N THR A 86 14.96 20.65 -16.66
CA THR A 86 16.35 20.82 -16.17
C THR A 86 17.17 19.63 -16.63
N GLN A 87 18.31 19.95 -17.26
CA GLN A 87 19.30 19.05 -17.83
C GLN A 87 19.85 18.03 -16.81
N PRO A 88 20.43 16.91 -17.26
CA PRO A 88 20.81 15.81 -16.37
C PRO A 88 21.91 16.28 -15.42
N THR A 89 21.57 16.38 -14.15
CA THR A 89 22.45 16.87 -13.08
C THR A 89 22.93 15.68 -12.27
N THR A 90 24.25 15.61 -12.09
CA THR A 90 25.02 14.83 -11.10
C THR A 90 24.21 13.91 -10.18
N VAL A 91 24.55 12.61 -10.18
CA VAL A 91 24.04 11.62 -9.21
C VAL A 91 24.15 12.22 -7.80
N PHE A 92 23.02 12.49 -7.19
CA PHE A 92 22.93 12.99 -5.81
C PHE A 92 22.90 11.77 -4.89
N THR A 93 23.89 11.65 -4.01
CA THR A 93 23.90 10.65 -2.95
C THR A 93 23.70 11.39 -1.62
N PRO A 94 22.58 11.18 -0.93
CA PRO A 94 22.33 11.84 0.35
C PRO A 94 23.30 11.33 1.43
N THR A 95 23.66 12.23 2.35
CA THR A 95 24.42 11.87 3.55
C THR A 95 23.55 11.11 4.55
N GLN A 96 24.17 10.35 5.47
CA GLN A 96 23.42 9.62 6.50
C GLN A 96 22.62 10.58 7.38
N GLU A 97 23.18 11.75 7.71
CA GLU A 97 22.50 12.77 8.50
C GLU A 97 21.26 13.34 7.79
N GLU A 98 21.29 13.47 6.45
CA GLU A 98 20.12 13.90 5.68
C GLU A 98 19.03 12.84 5.65
N ILE A 99 19.40 11.56 5.53
CA ILE A 99 18.49 10.42 5.60
C ILE A 99 17.82 10.39 6.98
N ASP A 100 18.60 10.43 8.04
CA ASP A 100 18.11 10.37 9.42
C ASP A 100 17.17 11.55 9.73
N ARG A 101 17.53 12.77 9.27
CA ARG A 101 16.67 13.94 9.45
C ARG A 101 15.32 13.79 8.75
N VAL A 102 15.32 13.32 7.50
CA VAL A 102 14.09 13.13 6.72
C VAL A 102 13.25 11.99 7.29
N TRP A 103 13.89 10.94 7.79
CA TRP A 103 13.25 9.85 8.49
C TRP A 103 12.49 10.30 9.74
N GLU A 104 13.14 11.05 10.63
CA GLU A 104 12.49 11.58 11.83
C GLU A 104 11.33 12.52 11.48
N GLN A 105 11.48 13.32 10.41
CA GLN A 105 10.39 14.16 9.90
C GLN A 105 9.22 13.32 9.37
N HIS A 106 9.49 12.22 8.66
CA HIS A 106 8.46 11.30 8.19
C HIS A 106 7.70 10.67 9.34
N LEU A 107 8.40 10.11 10.34
CA LEU A 107 7.76 9.50 11.51
C LEU A 107 6.92 10.50 12.29
N ALA A 108 7.44 11.71 12.53
CA ALA A 108 6.69 12.77 13.22
C ALA A 108 5.43 13.17 12.44
N TYR A 109 5.55 13.35 11.13
CA TYR A 109 4.41 13.68 10.27
C TYR A 109 3.38 12.55 10.20
N MET A 110 3.82 11.29 10.11
CA MET A 110 2.93 10.13 10.04
C MET A 110 2.19 9.89 11.36
N ALA A 111 2.78 10.31 12.49
CA ALA A 111 2.17 10.22 13.81
C ALA A 111 0.99 11.17 13.99
N GLU A 112 0.91 12.24 13.21
CA GLU A 112 -0.21 13.16 13.23
C GLU A 112 -1.49 12.48 12.70
N GLY A 113 -2.56 12.55 13.49
CA GLY A 113 -3.90 12.11 13.06
C GLY A 113 -4.35 12.87 11.80
N GLY A 114 -4.92 12.14 10.84
CA GLY A 114 -5.32 12.68 9.55
C GLY A 114 -4.20 12.71 8.49
N THR A 115 -2.97 12.31 8.84
CA THR A 115 -1.91 12.11 7.84
C THR A 115 -2.15 10.84 7.03
N TRP A 116 -2.05 10.96 5.71
CA TRP A 116 -2.29 9.88 4.75
C TRP A 116 -1.12 8.90 4.78
N GLY A 117 -1.41 7.64 5.08
CA GLY A 117 -0.44 6.55 4.92
C GLY A 117 -0.48 5.96 3.51
N ASP A 118 0.62 5.34 3.11
CA ASP A 118 0.80 4.71 1.79
C ASP A 118 1.37 3.28 2.00
N ASN A 119 2.02 2.73 0.97
CA ASN A 119 2.54 1.37 0.98
C ASN A 119 3.56 1.08 2.07
N ILE A 120 4.38 2.07 2.49
CA ILE A 120 5.38 1.84 3.52
C ILE A 120 4.72 1.59 4.89
N GLU A 121 3.67 2.34 5.22
CA GLU A 121 2.87 2.10 6.43
C GLU A 121 2.10 0.77 6.35
N LEU A 122 1.67 0.35 5.16
CA LEU A 122 1.05 -0.97 4.96
C LEU A 122 2.02 -2.13 5.22
N VAL A 123 3.26 -2.04 4.71
CA VAL A 123 4.32 -3.03 4.96
C VAL A 123 4.66 -3.06 6.45
N ALA A 124 4.86 -1.90 7.06
CA ALA A 124 5.12 -1.79 8.49
C ALA A 124 3.97 -2.35 9.33
N PHE A 125 2.72 -2.05 8.97
CA PHE A 125 1.54 -2.61 9.64
C PHE A 125 1.48 -4.13 9.49
N ALA A 126 1.68 -4.67 8.28
CA ALA A 126 1.67 -6.10 8.03
C ALA A 126 2.67 -6.83 8.96
N ARG A 127 3.89 -6.29 9.07
CA ARG A 127 4.95 -6.81 9.95
C ARG A 127 4.61 -6.66 11.43
N ALA A 128 4.22 -5.46 11.86
CA ALA A 128 3.90 -5.15 13.26
C ALA A 128 2.76 -6.02 13.82
N TYR A 129 1.77 -6.34 12.98
CA TYR A 129 0.60 -7.14 13.38
C TYR A 129 0.68 -8.61 12.98
N ASN A 130 1.76 -9.03 12.31
CA ASN A 130 1.93 -10.36 11.72
C ASN A 130 0.70 -10.78 10.87
N VAL A 131 0.29 -9.91 9.95
CA VAL A 131 -0.85 -10.15 9.04
C VAL A 131 -0.42 -9.93 7.60
N ASN A 132 -1.01 -10.68 6.67
CA ASN A 132 -0.95 -10.33 5.26
C ASN A 132 -2.07 -9.33 4.95
N ILE A 133 -1.90 -8.51 3.92
CA ILE A 133 -2.91 -7.54 3.49
C ILE A 133 -3.19 -7.75 2.01
N ARG A 134 -4.43 -8.11 1.67
CA ARG A 134 -4.91 -8.18 0.29
C ARG A 134 -5.57 -6.86 -0.11
N ILE A 135 -4.97 -6.20 -1.10
CA ILE A 135 -5.39 -4.88 -1.58
C ILE A 135 -6.05 -5.03 -2.93
N TYR A 136 -7.33 -4.68 -3.02
CA TYR A 136 -8.10 -4.63 -4.26
C TYR A 136 -7.97 -3.26 -4.91
N VAL A 137 -7.58 -3.23 -6.17
CA VAL A 137 -7.43 -2.02 -6.97
C VAL A 137 -8.11 -2.24 -8.31
N HIS A 138 -9.27 -1.60 -8.50
CA HIS A 138 -10.06 -1.76 -9.72
C HIS A 138 -10.39 -3.23 -10.05
N ASP A 139 -9.78 -3.79 -11.10
CA ASP A 139 -9.98 -5.17 -11.58
C ASP A 139 -8.92 -6.16 -11.09
N PHE A 140 -7.94 -5.71 -10.30
CA PHE A 140 -6.88 -6.57 -9.78
C PHE A 140 -6.81 -6.52 -8.27
N ALA A 141 -6.11 -7.50 -7.69
CA ALA A 141 -5.72 -7.49 -6.29
C ALA A 141 -4.29 -7.99 -6.14
N TYR A 142 -3.58 -7.49 -5.14
CA TYR A 142 -2.24 -7.96 -4.79
C TYR A 142 -2.11 -8.06 -3.27
N ASN A 143 -1.09 -8.79 -2.81
CA ASN A 143 -0.86 -9.01 -1.39
C ASN A 143 0.42 -8.29 -0.94
N ILE A 144 0.37 -7.73 0.27
CA ILE A 144 1.54 -7.36 1.06
C ILE A 144 1.71 -8.45 2.12
N PHE A 145 2.90 -9.01 2.21
CA PHE A 145 3.19 -10.11 3.13
C PHE A 145 3.97 -9.60 4.34
N ALA A 146 3.62 -10.07 5.53
CA ALA A 146 4.37 -9.74 6.76
C ALA A 146 5.77 -10.37 6.78
N GLY A 147 6.00 -11.43 5.99
CA GLY A 147 7.22 -12.21 6.03
C GLY A 147 7.11 -13.45 5.15
N PRO A 148 7.89 -14.50 5.43
CA PRO A 148 7.84 -15.76 4.70
C PRO A 148 6.43 -16.34 4.59
N GLU A 149 6.24 -17.21 3.59
CA GLU A 149 4.97 -17.89 3.34
C GLU A 149 4.49 -18.64 4.59
N ASP A 150 3.25 -18.35 4.96
CA ASP A 150 2.59 -18.87 6.15
C ASP A 150 1.10 -19.00 5.81
N PRO A 151 0.60 -20.23 5.58
CA PRO A 151 -0.77 -20.46 5.14
C PRO A 151 -1.81 -20.14 6.22
N ASP A 152 -1.38 -20.07 7.49
CA ASP A 152 -2.27 -19.81 8.63
C ASP A 152 -2.29 -18.32 9.03
N ARG A 153 -1.47 -17.48 8.38
CA ARG A 153 -1.40 -16.05 8.69
C ARG A 153 -2.69 -15.34 8.29
N GLU A 154 -3.25 -14.58 9.24
CA GLU A 154 -4.42 -13.73 9.03
C GLU A 154 -4.24 -12.82 7.80
N VAL A 155 -5.27 -12.71 6.96
CA VAL A 155 -5.30 -11.84 5.78
C VAL A 155 -6.34 -10.76 5.97
N LEU A 156 -5.93 -9.49 5.99
CA LEU A 156 -6.83 -8.35 6.00
C LEU A 156 -7.14 -7.90 4.57
N HIS A 157 -8.41 -7.59 4.26
CA HIS A 157 -8.84 -7.22 2.91
C HIS A 157 -9.26 -5.74 2.86
N ILE A 158 -8.57 -4.95 2.03
CA ILE A 158 -8.86 -3.52 1.83
C ILE A 158 -8.94 -3.18 0.34
N ALA A 159 -9.64 -2.12 -0.02
CA ALA A 159 -9.66 -1.56 -1.38
C ALA A 159 -8.93 -0.23 -1.42
N TRP A 160 -8.16 0.01 -2.47
CA TRP A 160 -7.58 1.32 -2.79
C TRP A 160 -8.33 1.96 -3.96
N HIS A 161 -8.81 3.18 -3.72
CA HIS A 161 -9.59 3.95 -4.68
C HIS A 161 -8.71 4.93 -5.47
N LYS A 162 -9.14 5.28 -6.70
CA LYS A 162 -8.39 6.21 -7.57
C LYS A 162 -8.26 7.63 -7.01
N TRP A 163 -9.12 7.99 -6.07
CA TRP A 163 -9.15 9.29 -5.39
C TRP A 163 -8.38 9.28 -4.06
N GLU A 164 -7.42 8.37 -3.93
CA GLU A 164 -6.47 8.27 -2.82
C GLU A 164 -7.15 7.99 -1.47
N HIS A 165 -7.85 6.87 -1.42
CA HIS A 165 -8.58 6.44 -0.22
C HIS A 165 -8.57 4.93 -0.07
N TYR A 166 -8.61 4.49 1.18
CA TYR A 166 -8.78 3.10 1.54
C TYR A 166 -10.17 2.83 2.10
N SER A 167 -10.74 1.71 1.69
CA SER A 167 -11.95 1.14 2.29
C SER A 167 -11.68 -0.27 2.81
N SER A 168 -12.35 -0.66 3.89
CA SER A 168 -12.40 -2.06 4.33
C SER A 168 -13.27 -2.89 3.38
N ILE A 169 -12.91 -4.15 3.11
CA ILE A 169 -13.71 -5.08 2.30
C ILE A 169 -14.62 -5.93 3.17
N ARG A 170 -15.89 -6.07 2.77
CA ARG A 170 -16.88 -6.89 3.48
C ARG A 170 -17.66 -7.81 2.55
N ASN A 171 -18.24 -8.86 3.11
CA ASN A 171 -19.11 -9.79 2.39
C ASN A 171 -20.45 -9.12 2.02
N ILE A 172 -20.92 -9.34 0.79
CA ILE A 172 -22.24 -8.88 0.31
C ILE A 172 -23.38 -9.51 1.13
N ASP A 173 -23.21 -10.74 1.62
CA ASP A 173 -24.23 -11.44 2.42
C ASP A 173 -24.10 -11.16 3.93
N GLY A 174 -23.11 -10.34 4.31
CA GLY A 174 -22.77 -10.03 5.69
C GLY A 174 -21.77 -11.01 6.33
N PRO A 175 -21.35 -10.74 7.58
CA PRO A 175 -21.82 -9.64 8.43
C PRO A 175 -21.39 -8.23 7.95
N HIS A 176 -22.29 -7.26 8.06
CA HIS A 176 -22.03 -5.86 7.67
C HIS A 176 -21.55 -4.96 8.82
N THR A 177 -21.56 -5.49 10.03
CA THR A 177 -21.09 -4.86 11.27
C THR A 177 -20.41 -5.91 12.14
N GLY A 178 -19.51 -5.52 13.04
CA GLY A 178 -18.67 -6.49 13.75
C GLY A 178 -17.60 -7.07 12.81
N LEU A 179 -16.97 -8.17 13.21
CA LEU A 179 -15.85 -8.76 12.46
C LEU A 179 -16.24 -9.03 11.00
N PRO A 180 -15.44 -8.62 10.00
CA PRO A 180 -15.82 -8.75 8.59
C PRO A 180 -15.95 -10.20 8.10
N GLU A 181 -15.18 -11.13 8.68
CA GLU A 181 -15.17 -12.56 8.32
C GLU A 181 -15.13 -12.78 6.80
N VAL A 182 -14.23 -12.07 6.10
CA VAL A 182 -14.20 -12.03 4.63
C VAL A 182 -14.06 -13.44 4.05
N ARG A 183 -15.02 -13.83 3.22
CA ARG A 183 -15.02 -15.09 2.49
C ARG A 183 -15.04 -14.77 1.01
N VAL A 184 -13.86 -14.78 0.41
CA VAL A 184 -13.72 -14.67 -1.04
C VAL A 184 -14.44 -15.88 -1.63
N ARG A 185 -15.56 -15.67 -2.32
CA ARG A 185 -16.16 -16.74 -3.12
C ARG A 185 -15.11 -17.16 -4.13
N ALA A 186 -14.93 -18.47 -4.31
CA ALA A 186 -14.01 -19.01 -5.30
C ALA A 186 -14.14 -18.18 -6.57
N ALA A 187 -13.10 -17.41 -6.87
CA ALA A 187 -12.99 -16.87 -8.19
C ALA A 187 -13.02 -18.10 -9.11
N ASP A 188 -13.69 -17.98 -10.25
CA ASP A 188 -13.52 -18.97 -11.30
C ASP A 188 -12.00 -19.21 -11.44
N PRO A 189 -11.48 -20.46 -11.39
CA PRO A 189 -10.06 -20.72 -11.55
C PRO A 189 -9.47 -19.97 -12.75
N GLU A 190 -10.27 -19.78 -13.81
CA GLU A 190 -9.92 -18.98 -14.97
C GLU A 190 -9.70 -17.49 -14.65
N THR A 191 -10.39 -16.92 -13.66
CA THR A 191 -10.21 -15.54 -13.18
C THR A 191 -8.96 -15.39 -12.30
N GLU A 192 -8.65 -16.37 -11.45
CA GLU A 192 -7.40 -16.34 -10.67
C GLU A 192 -6.20 -16.52 -11.58
N GLU A 193 -6.23 -17.52 -12.47
CA GLU A 193 -5.22 -17.71 -13.50
C GLU A 193 -5.11 -16.48 -14.40
N LYS A 194 -6.22 -15.85 -14.84
CA LYS A 194 -6.14 -14.59 -15.61
C LYS A 194 -5.57 -13.44 -14.81
N GLN A 195 -5.79 -13.35 -13.50
CA GLN A 195 -5.21 -12.28 -12.67
C GLN A 195 -3.72 -12.53 -12.43
N GLU A 196 -3.33 -13.77 -12.16
CA GLU A 196 -1.93 -14.18 -12.04
C GLU A 196 -1.20 -14.04 -13.39
N GLU A 197 -1.84 -14.45 -14.48
CA GLU A 197 -1.39 -14.24 -15.85
C GLU A 197 -1.38 -12.75 -16.17
N MET A 198 -2.35 -11.94 -15.76
CA MET A 198 -2.31 -10.49 -15.94
C MET A 198 -1.22 -9.84 -15.10
N LEU A 199 -0.88 -10.36 -13.93
CA LEU A 199 0.26 -9.90 -13.12
C LEU A 199 1.60 -10.36 -13.74
N ALA A 200 1.63 -11.54 -14.34
CA ALA A 200 2.82 -12.16 -14.95
C ALA A 200 3.08 -11.68 -16.39
N ASN A 201 2.03 -11.40 -17.16
CA ASN A 201 2.01 -10.93 -18.55
C ASN A 201 1.63 -9.45 -18.67
N ALA A 202 1.29 -8.78 -17.56
CA ALA A 202 1.34 -7.32 -17.51
C ALA A 202 2.67 -6.89 -18.12
N PRO A 203 2.69 -5.98 -19.09
CA PRO A 203 3.92 -5.57 -19.71
C PRO A 203 4.78 -4.91 -18.63
N TYR A 204 5.68 -5.72 -18.09
CA TYR A 204 6.98 -5.37 -17.56
C TYR A 204 6.95 -4.09 -16.70
N ALA A 205 6.78 -4.30 -15.39
CA ALA A 205 6.53 -3.29 -14.35
C ALA A 205 5.36 -2.35 -14.68
N LEU A 206 4.19 -2.62 -14.09
CA LEU A 206 3.04 -1.76 -14.28
C LEU A 206 3.39 -0.32 -13.85
N PRO A 207 2.90 0.71 -14.56
CA PRO A 207 3.22 2.11 -14.23
C PRO A 207 2.96 2.47 -12.77
N TRP A 208 1.99 1.81 -12.14
CA TRP A 208 1.72 1.95 -10.70
C TRP A 208 2.76 1.23 -9.84
N GLN A 209 3.28 0.06 -10.19
CA GLN A 209 4.39 -0.59 -9.47
C GLN A 209 5.66 0.25 -9.58
N ILE A 210 5.90 0.83 -10.76
CA ILE A 210 6.98 1.81 -10.95
C ILE A 210 6.70 3.04 -10.08
N ASP A 211 5.46 3.52 -9.99
CA ASP A 211 5.12 4.67 -9.15
C ASP A 211 5.25 4.36 -7.66
N VAL A 212 4.87 3.16 -7.23
CA VAL A 212 5.02 2.66 -5.86
C VAL A 212 6.50 2.54 -5.52
N VAL A 213 7.29 1.79 -6.30
CA VAL A 213 8.74 1.68 -6.07
C VAL A 213 9.44 3.02 -6.27
N SER A 214 8.98 3.91 -7.16
CA SER A 214 9.55 5.25 -7.34
C SER A 214 9.19 6.19 -6.20
N LYS A 215 8.02 6.06 -5.58
CA LYS A 215 7.65 6.79 -4.36
C LYS A 215 8.44 6.28 -3.16
N SER A 216 8.66 4.97 -3.13
CA SER A 216 9.44 4.31 -2.10
C SER A 216 10.94 4.27 -2.41
N LEU A 217 11.48 4.73 -3.55
CA LEU A 217 12.93 4.86 -3.83
C LEU A 217 13.22 6.10 -4.71
N PRO A 218 12.74 7.29 -4.34
CA PRO A 218 12.65 8.43 -5.26
C PRO A 218 13.99 9.06 -5.66
N TYR A 219 15.10 8.66 -5.04
CA TYR A 219 16.45 9.16 -5.34
C TYR A 219 17.51 8.07 -5.52
N LEU A 220 17.16 6.81 -5.29
CA LEU A 220 18.10 5.69 -5.40
C LEU A 220 18.23 5.22 -6.84
N VAL A 221 17.14 5.23 -7.61
CA VAL A 221 17.11 4.66 -8.95
C VAL A 221 16.06 5.35 -9.83
N ASP A 222 16.40 5.57 -11.10
CA ASP A 222 15.47 6.16 -12.05
C ASP A 222 14.35 5.17 -12.42
N LYS A 223 13.23 5.68 -12.95
CA LYS A 223 12.05 4.88 -13.32
C LYS A 223 12.37 3.74 -14.29
N THR A 224 13.43 3.84 -15.09
CA THR A 224 13.86 2.79 -16.02
C THR A 224 14.54 1.65 -15.29
N THR A 225 15.38 1.95 -14.29
CA THR A 225 16.05 0.95 -13.47
C THR A 225 15.05 0.27 -12.53
N ILE A 226 14.14 1.05 -11.92
CA ILE A 226 13.01 0.51 -11.14
C ILE A 226 12.18 -0.45 -11.97
N LYS A 227 11.83 -0.03 -13.18
CA LYS A 227 11.12 -0.86 -14.14
C LYS A 227 11.89 -2.15 -14.39
N LYS A 228 13.16 -2.08 -14.79
CA LYS A 228 14.00 -3.26 -15.03
C LYS A 228 14.10 -4.20 -13.82
N THR A 229 14.19 -3.67 -12.61
CA THR A 229 14.30 -4.53 -11.42
C THR A 229 12.97 -5.15 -11.02
N LEU A 230 11.86 -4.42 -11.21
CA LEU A 230 10.51 -4.98 -11.13
C LEU A 230 10.28 -6.06 -12.19
N GLU A 231 10.82 -5.88 -13.39
CA GLU A 231 10.78 -6.89 -14.46
C GLU A 231 11.55 -8.15 -14.07
N GLU A 232 12.77 -8.01 -13.54
CA GLU A 232 13.60 -9.12 -13.05
C GLU A 232 12.99 -9.82 -11.83
N ALA A 233 12.26 -9.08 -10.99
CA ALA A 233 11.52 -9.59 -9.84
C ALA A 233 10.12 -10.10 -10.20
N LYS A 234 9.77 -10.17 -11.50
CA LYS A 234 8.44 -10.61 -11.98
C LYS A 234 7.27 -9.85 -11.33
N GLY A 235 7.44 -8.54 -11.13
CA GLY A 235 6.45 -7.67 -10.50
C GLY A 235 6.36 -7.76 -8.98
N ASN A 236 7.18 -8.59 -8.33
CA ASN A 236 7.28 -8.62 -6.87
C ASN A 236 7.98 -7.33 -6.40
N ILE A 237 7.22 -6.45 -5.75
CA ILE A 237 7.69 -5.15 -5.30
C ILE A 237 8.78 -5.30 -4.23
N ASP A 238 8.59 -6.18 -3.25
CA ASP A 238 9.55 -6.38 -2.15
C ASP A 238 10.88 -6.95 -2.64
N ALA A 239 10.84 -7.94 -3.54
CA ALA A 239 12.02 -8.50 -4.16
C ALA A 239 12.72 -7.48 -5.08
N ALA A 240 11.95 -6.66 -5.81
CA ALA A 240 12.52 -5.62 -6.66
C ALA A 240 13.22 -4.55 -5.83
N VAL A 241 12.57 -4.11 -4.76
CA VAL A 241 13.08 -3.17 -3.78
C VAL A 241 14.36 -3.70 -3.10
N SER A 242 14.34 -4.93 -2.59
CA SER A 242 15.49 -5.52 -1.90
C SER A 242 16.70 -5.52 -2.83
N LYS A 243 16.48 -5.90 -4.09
CA LYS A 243 17.52 -5.92 -5.12
C LYS A 243 17.99 -4.54 -5.55
N LEU A 244 17.18 -3.49 -5.37
CA LEU A 244 17.58 -2.10 -5.63
C LEU A 244 18.35 -1.47 -4.47
N MET A 245 18.34 -2.12 -3.30
CA MET A 245 19.02 -1.67 -2.08
C MET A 245 20.34 -2.41 -1.81
N ASP A 246 20.55 -3.59 -2.43
CA ASP A 246 21.83 -4.32 -2.49
C ASP A 246 22.83 -3.69 -3.47
#